data_AF-W9W5I3-F1
#
_entry.id   AF-W9W5I3-F1
#
_cell.length_a   1.000
_cell.length_b   1.000
_cell.length_c   1.000
_cell.angle_alpha   90.00
_cell.angle_beta   90.00
_cell.angle_gamma   90.00
#
_symmetry.space_group_name_H-M   'P 1'
#
loop_
_entity.id
_entity.type
_entity.pdbx_description
1 polymer ?
#
loop_
_entity_poly.entity_id
_entity_poly.type
_entity_poly.pdbx_seq_one_letter_code
_entity_poly.pdbx_strand_id
1 'polypeptide(L)'
;MSAQFPPPQLKAAAEEVAALLKSRGETVCVAETAAGGLISAALLATPGASKIYRGGLTLYTLESRIAFAGWTHRDIDVYDGPTPTLVEGLARSVRDKLDATYCIGESGTYMSVSVSVSRGTAMFPV
;
A
#
# COMPACT_ATOMS: atom_id res chain seq x y z
N MET A 1 19.90 -15.47 18.08
CA MET A 1 18.43 -15.51 17.89
C MET A 1 18.14 -14.91 16.53
N SER A 2 17.64 -15.68 15.58
CA SER A 2 17.18 -15.10 14.31
C SER A 2 15.91 -14.30 14.59
N ALA A 3 15.91 -13.01 14.24
CA ALA A 3 14.66 -12.25 14.25
C ALA A 3 13.70 -12.91 13.26
N GLN A 4 12.54 -13.34 13.75
CA GLN A 4 11.52 -13.93 12.90
C GLN A 4 10.83 -12.80 12.13
N PHE A 5 10.94 -12.85 10.80
CA PHE A 5 10.25 -11.93 9.91
C PHE A 5 9.14 -12.69 9.15
N PRO A 6 7.93 -12.10 9.02
CA PRO A 6 7.48 -10.87 9.68
C PRO A 6 7.35 -11.05 11.20
N PRO A 7 7.39 -9.96 12.00
CA PRO A 7 7.01 -9.99 13.40
C PRO A 7 5.67 -10.74 13.59
N PRO A 8 5.48 -11.51 14.69
CA PRO A 8 4.33 -12.40 14.83
C PRO A 8 2.96 -11.75 14.59
N GLN A 9 2.80 -10.50 15.02
CA GLN A 9 1.58 -9.71 14.81
C GLN A 9 1.35 -9.38 13.33
N LEU A 10 2.39 -8.95 12.61
CA LEU A 10 2.31 -8.69 11.17
C LEU A 10 2.09 -9.98 10.38
N LYS A 11 2.70 -11.08 10.83
CA LYS A 11 2.50 -12.40 10.21
C LYS A 11 1.04 -12.83 10.32
N ALA A 12 0.43 -12.75 11.51
CA ALA A 12 -0.97 -13.14 11.72
C ALA A 12 -1.92 -12.30 10.85
N ALA A 13 -1.74 -10.97 10.83
CA ALA A 13 -2.54 -10.08 9.99
C ALA A 13 -2.37 -10.37 8.49
N ALA A 14 -1.14 -10.59 8.02
CA ALA A 14 -0.87 -10.92 6.62
C ALA A 14 -1.51 -12.26 6.22
N GLU A 15 -1.45 -13.27 7.09
CA GLU A 15 -2.07 -14.57 6.85
C GLU A 15 -3.60 -14.47 6.77
N GLU A 16 -4.23 -13.68 7.63
CA GLU A 16 -5.67 -13.41 7.60
C GLU A 16 -6.08 -12.71 6.30
N VAL A 17 -5.38 -11.62 5.93
CA VAL A 17 -5.62 -10.91 4.67
C VAL A 17 -5.44 -11.84 3.47
N ALA A 18 -4.38 -12.67 3.48
CA ALA A 18 -4.12 -13.60 2.40
C ALA A 18 -5.20 -14.67 2.27
N ALA A 19 -5.72 -15.20 3.39
CA ALA A 19 -6.81 -16.17 3.39
C ALA A 19 -8.10 -15.55 2.83
N LEU A 20 -8.46 -14.34 3.28
CA LEU A 20 -9.65 -13.62 2.81
C LEU A 20 -9.58 -13.35 1.30
N LEU A 21 -8.49 -12.79 0.80
CA LEU A 21 -8.32 -12.50 -0.63
C LEU A 21 -8.37 -13.78 -1.48
N LYS A 22 -7.69 -14.84 -1.07
CA LYS A 22 -7.73 -16.14 -1.77
C LYS A 22 -9.15 -16.71 -1.82
N SER A 23 -9.88 -16.68 -0.71
CA SER A 23 -11.26 -17.21 -0.66
C SER A 23 -12.23 -16.46 -1.57
N ARG A 24 -11.95 -15.18 -1.85
CA ARG A 24 -12.78 -14.32 -2.70
C ARG A 24 -12.29 -14.21 -4.14
N GLY A 25 -11.11 -14.77 -4.46
CA GLY A 25 -10.46 -14.58 -5.76
C GLY A 25 -10.07 -13.12 -6.02
N GLU A 26 -9.86 -12.33 -4.96
CA GLU A 26 -9.54 -10.91 -5.04
C GLU A 26 -8.02 -10.69 -4.92
N THR A 27 -7.56 -9.53 -5.39
CA THR A 27 -6.13 -9.18 -5.42
C THR A 27 -5.83 -7.87 -4.70
N VAL A 28 -4.57 -7.68 -4.30
CA VAL A 28 -4.09 -6.51 -3.57
C VAL A 28 -2.78 -5.99 -4.16
N CYS A 29 -2.63 -4.67 -4.17
CA CYS A 29 -1.34 -3.99 -4.33
C CYS A 29 -1.07 -3.01 -3.18
N VAL A 30 0.15 -2.48 -3.12
CA VAL A 30 0.58 -1.56 -2.04
C VAL A 30 1.20 -0.30 -2.63
N ALA A 31 0.80 0.85 -2.09
CA ALA A 31 1.46 2.14 -2.28
C ALA A 31 1.94 2.61 -0.90
N GLU A 32 3.25 2.52 -0.63
CA GLU A 32 3.80 2.83 0.69
C GLU A 32 4.90 3.89 0.61
N THR A 33 5.07 4.68 1.66
CA THR A 33 6.14 5.68 1.74
C THR A 33 7.06 5.39 2.92
N ALA A 34 6.63 5.70 4.14
CA ALA A 34 7.49 5.62 5.32
C ALA A 34 7.66 4.17 5.80
N ALA A 35 6.75 3.27 5.44
CA ALA A 35 6.88 1.83 5.73
C ALA A 35 8.00 1.15 4.93
N GLY A 36 8.50 1.77 3.85
CA GLY A 36 9.75 1.38 3.19
C GLY A 36 9.78 -0.04 2.60
N GLY A 37 8.63 -0.64 2.30
CA GLY A 37 8.49 -2.00 1.76
C GLY A 37 8.01 -3.02 2.79
N LEU A 38 7.83 -2.65 4.06
CA LEU A 38 7.47 -3.60 5.13
C LEU A 38 6.07 -4.18 4.96
N ILE A 39 5.12 -3.40 4.42
CA ILE A 39 3.76 -3.88 4.15
C ILE A 39 3.81 -4.93 3.03
N SER A 40 4.49 -4.58 1.93
CA SER A 40 4.72 -5.49 0.81
C SER A 40 5.40 -6.79 1.26
N ALA A 41 6.48 -6.68 2.02
CA ALA A 41 7.26 -7.83 2.49
C ALA A 41 6.46 -8.74 3.44
N ALA A 42 5.62 -8.17 4.31
CA ALA A 42 4.77 -8.96 5.19
C ALA A 42 3.73 -9.79 4.41
N LEU A 43 3.08 -9.20 3.41
CA LEU A 43 2.12 -9.91 2.54
C LEU A 43 2.81 -10.98 1.69
N LEU A 44 3.97 -10.66 1.11
CA LEU A 44 4.75 -11.58 0.27
C LEU A 44 5.35 -12.76 1.04
N ALA A 45 5.55 -12.62 2.35
CA ALA A 45 6.00 -13.72 3.21
C ALA A 45 4.93 -14.81 3.42
N THR A 46 3.67 -14.57 3.03
CA THR A 46 2.60 -15.58 3.15
C THR A 46 2.70 -16.65 2.06
N PRO A 47 2.47 -17.94 2.37
CA PRO A 47 2.49 -19.00 1.36
C PRO A 47 1.48 -18.73 0.23
N GLY A 48 1.94 -18.77 -1.02
CA GLY A 48 1.08 -18.55 -2.20
C GLY A 48 0.65 -17.08 -2.41
N ALA A 49 1.42 -16.12 -1.90
CA ALA A 49 1.18 -14.69 -2.08
C ALA A 49 1.04 -14.26 -3.56
N SER A 50 1.69 -14.95 -4.50
CA SER A 50 1.59 -14.68 -5.93
C SER A 50 0.17 -14.79 -6.50
N LYS A 51 -0.75 -15.49 -5.82
CA LYS A 51 -2.16 -15.59 -6.22
C LYS A 51 -2.97 -14.32 -5.90
N ILE A 52 -2.49 -13.50 -4.97
CA ILE A 52 -3.24 -12.34 -4.45
C ILE A 52 -2.48 -11.03 -4.65
N TYR A 53 -1.15 -11.05 -4.71
CA TYR A 53 -0.33 -9.84 -4.68
C TYR A 53 0.04 -9.40 -6.10
N ARG A 54 -0.43 -8.22 -6.53
CA ARG A 54 -0.23 -7.70 -7.89
C ARG A 54 1.04 -6.88 -8.04
N GLY A 55 1.51 -6.27 -6.96
CA GLY A 55 2.69 -5.42 -6.97
C GLY A 55 2.68 -4.42 -5.83
N GLY A 56 3.81 -3.76 -5.61
CA GLY A 56 3.96 -2.69 -4.62
C GLY A 56 4.87 -1.59 -5.15
N LEU A 57 4.63 -0.36 -4.69
CA LEU A 57 5.42 0.81 -5.00
C LEU A 57 5.85 1.50 -3.70
N THR A 58 7.16 1.64 -3.52
CA THR A 58 7.74 2.46 -2.45
C THR A 58 7.93 3.89 -2.96
N LEU A 59 6.98 4.76 -2.61
CA LEU A 59 6.84 6.13 -3.12
C LEU A 59 7.44 7.17 -2.16
N TYR A 60 8.67 6.91 -1.68
CA TYR A 60 9.31 7.69 -0.62
C TYR A 60 9.60 9.15 -1.03
N THR A 61 10.08 9.35 -2.25
CA THR A 61 10.40 10.70 -2.76
C THR A 61 9.24 11.28 -3.56
N LEU A 62 9.15 12.60 -3.67
CA LEU A 62 8.09 13.25 -4.46
C LEU A 62 8.20 12.90 -5.95
N GLU A 63 9.42 12.72 -6.47
CA GLU A 63 9.70 12.32 -7.85
C GLU A 63 9.14 10.92 -8.15
N SER A 64 9.23 10.00 -7.19
CA SER A 64 8.65 8.66 -7.34
C SER A 64 7.12 8.69 -7.46
N ARG A 65 6.46 9.65 -6.79
CA ARG A 65 5.00 9.85 -6.89
C ARG A 65 4.61 10.38 -8.26
N ILE A 66 5.43 11.24 -8.87
CA ILE A 66 5.23 11.69 -10.25
C ILE A 66 5.38 10.51 -11.22
N ALA A 67 6.47 9.75 -11.09
CA ALA A 67 6.78 8.67 -12.00
C ALA A 67 5.71 7.57 -11.98
N PHE A 68 5.16 7.23 -10.80
CA PHE A 68 4.40 6.00 -10.64
C PHE A 68 2.98 6.17 -10.06
N ALA A 69 2.64 7.31 -9.47
CA ALA A 69 1.39 7.49 -8.72
C ALA A 69 0.54 8.67 -9.19
N GLY A 70 0.73 9.12 -10.43
CA GLY A 70 -0.15 10.08 -11.09
C GLY A 70 0.00 11.53 -10.62
N TRP A 71 1.05 11.83 -9.86
CA TRP A 71 1.36 13.20 -9.46
C TRP A 71 1.96 14.00 -10.61
N THR A 72 1.80 15.32 -10.51
CA THR A 72 2.35 16.34 -11.38
C THR A 72 3.26 17.29 -10.59
N HIS A 73 3.97 18.18 -11.27
CA HIS A 73 4.75 19.22 -10.59
C HIS A 73 3.86 20.14 -9.74
N ARG A 74 2.60 20.38 -10.18
CA ARG A 74 1.64 21.15 -9.39
C ARG A 74 1.34 20.50 -8.04
N ASP A 75 1.27 19.18 -7.98
CA ASP A 75 1.04 18.45 -6.72
C ASP A 75 2.22 18.59 -5.76
N ILE A 76 3.44 18.73 -6.28
CA ILE A 76 4.63 19.04 -5.48
C ILE A 76 4.53 20.46 -4.91
N ASP A 77 4.16 21.45 -5.74
CA ASP A 77 4.11 22.86 -5.35
C ASP A 77 3.14 23.12 -4.19
N VAL A 78 2.08 22.31 -4.07
CA VAL A 78 1.05 22.44 -3.03
C VAL A 78 1.14 21.38 -1.94
N TYR A 79 2.19 20.55 -1.94
CA TYR A 79 2.35 19.47 -0.97
C TYR A 79 2.68 20.01 0.43
N ASP A 80 1.85 19.65 1.41
CA ASP A 80 1.99 20.08 2.81
C ASP A 80 2.03 18.88 3.79
N GLY A 81 2.53 17.74 3.32
CA GLY A 81 2.63 16.51 4.11
C GLY A 81 1.50 15.50 3.87
N PRO A 82 1.54 14.36 4.59
CA PRO A 82 0.59 13.27 4.38
C PRO A 82 -0.78 13.63 4.95
N THR A 83 -1.79 13.55 4.11
CA THR A 83 -3.20 13.63 4.50
C THR A 83 -3.94 12.38 4.02
N PRO A 84 -5.06 12.00 4.65
CA PRO A 84 -5.85 10.85 4.20
C PRO A 84 -6.23 10.95 2.72
N THR A 85 -6.69 12.13 2.26
CA THR A 85 -7.06 12.37 0.85
C THR A 85 -5.90 12.18 -0.11
N LEU A 86 -4.68 12.58 0.28
CA LEU A 86 -3.50 12.39 -0.52
C LEU A 86 -3.13 10.91 -0.64
N VAL A 87 -3.16 10.18 0.48
CA VAL A 87 -2.88 8.74 0.51
C VAL A 87 -3.92 7.96 -0.29
N GLU A 88 -5.18 8.38 -0.21
CA GLU A 88 -6.26 7.89 -1.05
C GLU A 88 -5.97 8.04 -2.54
N GLY A 89 -5.47 9.21 -2.96
CA GLY A 89 -5.08 9.48 -4.35
C GLY A 89 -3.94 8.57 -4.82
N LEU A 90 -2.90 8.40 -4.00
CA LEU A 90 -1.80 7.47 -4.29
C LEU A 90 -2.31 6.04 -4.44
N ALA A 91 -3.10 5.56 -3.47
CA ALA A 91 -3.65 4.21 -3.48
C ALA A 91 -4.53 3.95 -4.71
N ARG A 92 -5.38 4.91 -5.08
CA ARG A 92 -6.23 4.81 -6.27
C ARG A 92 -5.37 4.71 -7.54
N SER A 93 -4.40 5.62 -7.72
CA SER A 93 -3.56 5.61 -8.92
C SER A 93 -2.78 4.30 -9.06
N VAL A 94 -2.25 3.76 -7.96
CA VAL A 94 -1.47 2.52 -7.97
C VAL A 94 -2.35 1.31 -8.25
N ARG A 95 -3.53 1.25 -7.61
CA ARG A 95 -4.53 0.20 -7.86
C ARG A 95 -4.89 0.11 -9.33
N ASP A 96 -5.22 1.25 -9.93
CA ASP A 96 -5.69 1.32 -11.31
C ASP A 96 -4.57 0.94 -12.30
N LYS A 97 -3.30 1.28 -12.00
CA LYS A 97 -2.13 0.87 -12.79
C LYS A 97 -1.81 -0.62 -12.71
N LEU A 98 -1.99 -1.24 -11.53
CA LEU A 98 -1.68 -2.65 -11.30
C LEU A 98 -2.88 -3.59 -11.51
N ASP A 99 -4.05 -3.03 -11.82
CA ASP A 99 -5.31 -3.73 -12.01
C ASP A 99 -5.59 -4.68 -10.83
N ALA A 100 -5.54 -4.12 -9.62
CA ALA A 100 -5.78 -4.85 -8.37
C ALA A 100 -7.20 -4.59 -7.84
N THR A 101 -7.78 -5.56 -7.14
CA THR A 101 -9.08 -5.36 -6.47
C THR A 101 -8.98 -4.33 -5.35
N TYR A 102 -7.89 -4.40 -4.57
CA TYR A 102 -7.59 -3.48 -3.48
C TYR A 102 -6.22 -2.83 -3.63
N CYS A 103 -6.07 -1.62 -3.10
CA CYS A 103 -4.75 -1.06 -2.80
C CYS A 103 -4.70 -0.57 -1.35
N ILE A 104 -3.63 -0.94 -0.63
CA ILE A 104 -3.27 -0.35 0.66
C ILE A 104 -2.38 0.86 0.37
N GLY A 105 -2.82 2.03 0.78
CA GLY A 105 -2.03 3.26 0.79
C GLY A 105 -1.50 3.53 2.18
N GLU A 106 -0.20 3.77 2.30
CA GLU A 106 0.44 4.29 3.49
C GLU A 106 1.25 5.53 3.10
N SER A 107 1.05 6.64 3.79
CA SER A 107 2.04 7.70 3.80
C SER A 107 2.15 8.34 5.16
N GLY A 108 3.38 8.49 5.61
CA GLY A 108 3.69 9.14 6.85
C GLY A 108 4.95 9.98 6.79
N THR A 109 5.07 10.84 7.80
CA THR A 109 6.30 11.47 8.25
C THR A 109 6.64 10.94 9.64
N TYR A 110 7.81 11.29 10.18
CA TYR A 110 8.20 10.87 11.54
C TYR A 110 7.13 11.16 12.63
N MET A 111 6.25 12.14 12.42
CA MET A 111 5.24 12.59 13.41
C MET A 111 3.79 12.26 13.03
N SER A 112 3.50 11.77 11.82
CA SER A 112 2.14 11.52 11.35
C SER A 112 2.09 10.39 10.34
N VAL A 113 1.10 9.50 10.43
CA VAL A 113 0.86 8.43 9.45
C VAL A 113 -0.60 8.48 9.02
N SER A 114 -0.84 8.40 7.72
CA SER A 114 -2.15 8.25 7.10
C SER A 114 -2.19 6.94 6.32
N VAL A 115 -3.27 6.17 6.50
CA VAL A 115 -3.49 4.89 5.82
C VAL A 115 -4.84 4.93 5.12
N SER A 116 -4.95 4.29 3.95
CA SER A 116 -6.21 4.15 3.22
C SER A 116 -6.30 2.80 2.51
N VAL A 117 -7.52 2.29 2.31
CA VAL A 117 -7.79 1.14 1.45
C VAL A 117 -8.72 1.54 0.31
N SER A 118 -8.33 1.20 -0.92
CA SER A 118 -9.06 1.52 -2.14
C SER A 118 -9.69 0.27 -2.75
N ARG A 119 -11.01 0.21 -3.01
CA ARG A 119 -11.69 -0.92 -3.74
C ARG A 119 -12.68 -0.40 -4.80
N GLY A 120 -12.53 -0.76 -6.07
CA GLY A 120 -13.42 -0.28 -7.14
C GLY A 120 -13.43 1.26 -7.25
N THR A 121 -14.56 1.95 -7.09
CA THR A 121 -14.56 3.42 -6.98
C THR A 121 -14.48 3.93 -5.54
N ALA A 122 -14.71 3.04 -4.56
CA ALA A 122 -14.81 3.36 -3.14
C ALA A 122 -13.44 3.47 -2.44
N MET A 123 -13.36 4.40 -1.49
CA MET A 123 -12.23 4.57 -0.57
C MET A 123 -12.70 4.33 0.85
N PHE A 124 -11.85 3.71 1.66
CA PHE A 124 -12.11 3.44 3.07
C PHE A 124 -10.95 4.02 3.89
N PRO A 125 -11.22 4.94 4.82
CA PRO A 125 -10.23 5.29 5.84
C PRO A 125 -10.01 4.08 6.76
N VAL A 126 -8.77 3.89 7.21
CA VAL A 126 -8.39 2.84 8.17
C VAL A 126 -8.14 3.46 9.54
#